data_AF-A0A0G4EYG0-F1
#
_entry.id   AF-A0A0G4EYG0-F1
#
_cell.length_a   1.000
_cell.length_b   1.000
_cell.length_c   1.000
_cell.angle_alpha   90.00
_cell.angle_beta   90.00
_cell.angle_gamma   90.00
#
_symmetry.space_group_name_H-M   'P 1'
#
loop_
_entity.id
_entity.type
_entity.pdbx_description
1 polymer ?
#
loop_
_entity_poly.entity_id
_entity_poly.type
_entity_poly.pdbx_seq_one_letter_code
_entity_poly.pdbx_strand_id
1 'polypeptide(L)'
;MILSALLCRFWLGRPLSGLQWLLLVATSTILYSYVQLDFLVDKLSVAKLGKAAQDKAAQAQLIGISLLGLRVLLTTPGGVLSDYLFKTTKRPFYIQLAQTMWSTAAASMVMTLIQFWKGDLWSKGVFGGIDCGGVEPCGWSGRVIFLTAWYALRTSVNCLLLKRLDAVWKGIADTVATLFVFIYAVTIFGEKPGPAVDLKVALILGIIIVVIAYVLTKVNVPKKEESQQQQQQQQQEAKKE
;
A
#
# COMPACT_ATOMS: atom_id res chain seq x y z
N MET A 1 0.17 2.15 8.04
CA MET A 1 1.50 2.38 8.64
C MET A 1 1.52 2.10 10.14
N ILE A 2 0.65 2.74 10.94
CA ILE A 2 0.58 2.51 12.40
C ILE A 2 0.34 1.04 12.73
N LEU A 3 -0.64 0.39 12.10
CA LEU A 3 -0.93 -1.03 12.31
C LEU A 3 0.27 -1.93 11.96
N SER A 4 0.99 -1.62 10.88
CA SER A 4 2.20 -2.33 10.48
C SER A 4 3.28 -2.20 11.54
N ALA A 5 3.48 -0.99 12.09
CA ALA A 5 4.43 -0.73 13.15
C ALA A 5 4.06 -1.42 14.47
N LEU A 6 2.76 -1.45 14.82
CA LEU A 6 2.26 -2.19 15.99
C LEU A 6 2.53 -3.69 15.84
N LEU A 7 2.20 -4.27 14.69
CA LEU A 7 2.47 -5.68 14.42
C LEU A 7 3.97 -5.98 14.39
N CYS A 8 4.81 -5.11 13.83
CA CYS A 8 6.26 -5.27 13.92
C CYS A 8 6.77 -5.22 15.37
N ARG A 9 6.20 -4.37 16.22
CA ARG A 9 6.56 -4.28 17.63
C ARG A 9 6.15 -5.55 18.41
N PHE A 10 4.90 -5.99 18.22
CA PHE A 10 4.36 -7.12 18.99
C PHE A 10 4.82 -8.48 18.47
N TRP A 11 4.91 -8.69 17.15
CA TRP A 11 5.27 -9.99 16.57
C TRP A 11 6.74 -10.14 16.26
N LEU A 12 7.43 -9.08 15.84
CA LEU A 12 8.87 -9.14 15.49
C LEU A 12 9.77 -8.61 16.60
N GLY A 13 9.19 -8.16 17.72
CA GLY A 13 9.94 -7.64 18.86
C GLY A 13 10.81 -6.42 18.53
N ARG A 14 10.56 -5.71 17.43
CA ARG A 14 11.39 -4.58 16.99
C ARG A 14 11.04 -3.31 17.77
N PRO A 15 11.95 -2.78 18.60
CA PRO A 15 11.68 -1.55 19.34
C PRO A 15 11.65 -0.35 18.38
N LEU A 16 10.67 0.53 18.59
CA LEU A 16 10.53 1.82 17.91
C LEU A 16 10.61 2.91 18.98
N SER A 17 11.41 3.94 18.73
CA SER A 17 11.54 5.07 19.64
C SER A 17 10.23 5.88 19.72
N GLY A 18 10.01 6.59 20.83
CA GLY A 18 8.83 7.45 20.98
C GLY A 18 8.70 8.50 19.86
N LEU A 19 9.84 9.04 19.41
CA LEU A 19 9.89 9.99 18.30
C LEU A 19 9.45 9.34 16.97
N GLN A 20 9.86 8.10 16.70
CA GLN A 20 9.41 7.37 15.51
C GLN A 20 7.90 7.11 15.53
N TRP A 21 7.31 6.83 16.70
CA TRP A 21 5.86 6.71 16.84
C TRP A 21 5.15 8.02 16.53
N LEU A 22 5.64 9.14 17.07
CA LEU A 22 5.06 10.46 16.81
C LEU A 22 5.12 10.80 15.32
N LEU A 23 6.25 10.56 14.66
CA LEU A 23 6.41 10.81 13.22
C LEU A 23 5.49 9.91 12.37
N LEU A 24 5.29 8.65 12.75
CA LEU A 24 4.36 7.74 12.06
C LEU A 24 2.91 8.18 12.23
N VAL A 25 2.52 8.65 13.42
CA VAL A 25 1.19 9.21 13.67
C VAL A 25 1.01 10.49 12.87
N ALA A 26 1.97 11.41 12.90
CA ALA A 26 1.95 12.65 12.13
C ALA A 26 1.80 12.38 10.63
N THR A 27 2.60 11.47 10.07
CA THR A 27 2.49 11.07 8.65
C THR A 27 1.10 10.53 8.34
N SER A 28 0.56 9.66 9.20
CA SER A 28 -0.76 9.06 9.01
C SER A 28 -1.88 10.11 9.08
N THR A 29 -1.79 11.06 9.99
CA THR A 29 -2.74 12.17 10.13
C THR A 29 -2.69 13.10 8.92
N ILE A 30 -1.50 13.48 8.45
CA ILE A 30 -1.36 14.35 7.27
C ILE A 30 -1.90 13.65 6.02
N LEU A 31 -1.60 12.37 5.83
CA LEU A 31 -2.13 11.58 4.71
C LEU A 31 -3.65 11.42 4.81
N TYR A 32 -4.19 11.21 6.01
CA TYR A 32 -5.63 11.16 6.24
C TYR A 32 -6.30 12.50 5.88
N SER A 33 -5.73 13.62 6.32
CA SER A 33 -6.21 14.96 5.96
C SER A 33 -6.15 15.20 4.44
N TYR A 34 -5.09 14.74 3.78
CA TYR A 34 -4.95 14.82 2.32
C TYR A 34 -6.09 14.09 1.60
N VAL A 35 -6.41 12.86 2.03
CA VAL A 35 -7.51 12.08 1.44
C VAL A 35 -8.89 12.66 1.80
N GLN A 36 -9.09 13.14 3.02
CA GLN A 36 -10.36 13.75 3.44
C GLN A 36 -10.70 15.01 2.67
N LEU A 37 -9.67 15.76 2.27
CA LEU A 37 -9.83 16.98 1.50
C LEU A 37 -10.46 16.69 0.12
N ASP A 38 -10.10 15.57 -0.52
CA ASP A 38 -10.76 15.11 -1.74
C ASP A 38 -12.24 14.76 -1.50
N PHE A 39 -12.53 14.03 -0.42
CA PHE A 39 -13.90 13.69 -0.06
C PHE A 39 -14.77 14.92 0.24
N LEU A 40 -14.20 15.96 0.86
CA LEU A 40 -14.93 17.20 1.16
C LEU A 40 -15.30 17.95 -0.11
N VAL A 41 -14.37 18.05 -1.06
CA VAL A 41 -14.60 18.68 -2.37
C VAL A 41 -15.67 17.90 -3.16
N ASP A 42 -15.58 16.57 -3.17
CA ASP A 42 -16.57 15.72 -3.84
C ASP A 42 -17.96 15.85 -3.20
N LYS A 43 -18.07 15.82 -1.86
CA LYS A 43 -19.37 16.00 -1.17
C LYS A 43 -20.03 17.33 -1.51
N LEU A 44 -19.24 18.40 -1.66
CA LEU A 44 -19.74 19.73 -2.04
C LEU A 44 -20.28 19.76 -3.47
N SER A 45 -19.74 18.92 -4.36
CA SER A 45 -20.23 18.74 -5.73
C SER A 45 -21.50 17.88 -5.79
N VAL A 46 -21.55 16.78 -5.01
CA VAL A 46 -22.69 15.84 -4.98
C VAL A 46 -23.90 16.43 -4.25
N ALA A 47 -23.70 17.30 -3.26
CA ALA A 47 -24.78 18.02 -2.60
C ALA A 47 -25.63 18.88 -3.57
N LYS A 48 -25.08 19.22 -4.74
CA LYS A 48 -25.80 19.95 -5.81
C LYS A 48 -26.67 19.05 -6.69
N LEU A 49 -26.54 17.73 -6.60
CA LEU A 49 -27.20 16.75 -7.48
C LEU A 49 -28.47 16.10 -6.87
N GLY A 50 -28.93 16.59 -5.71
CA GLY A 50 -30.19 16.20 -5.08
C GLY A 50 -30.09 14.99 -4.13
N LYS A 51 -31.17 14.75 -3.37
CA LYS A 51 -31.21 13.82 -2.22
C LYS A 51 -30.98 12.35 -2.60
N ALA A 52 -31.54 11.91 -3.74
CA ALA A 52 -31.37 10.54 -4.23
C ALA A 52 -29.93 10.21 -4.68
N ALA A 53 -29.21 11.21 -5.22
CA ALA A 53 -27.79 11.06 -5.55
C ALA A 53 -26.93 11.02 -4.28
N GLN A 54 -27.32 11.79 -3.26
CA GLN A 54 -26.68 11.82 -1.95
C GLN A 54 -26.77 10.47 -1.22
N ASP A 55 -27.95 9.84 -1.20
CA ASP A 55 -28.16 8.56 -0.52
C ASP A 55 -27.36 7.42 -1.19
N LYS A 56 -27.34 7.37 -2.53
CA LYS A 56 -26.52 6.40 -3.28
C LYS A 56 -25.03 6.62 -3.05
N ALA A 57 -24.57 7.87 -3.04
CA ALA A 57 -23.17 8.20 -2.75
C ALA A 57 -22.77 7.80 -1.32
N ALA A 58 -23.65 8.02 -0.33
CA ALA A 58 -23.41 7.63 1.05
C ALA A 58 -23.30 6.10 1.22
N GLN A 59 -24.17 5.34 0.57
CA GLN A 59 -24.11 3.87 0.61
C GLN A 59 -22.85 3.34 -0.07
N ALA A 60 -22.49 3.86 -1.24
CA ALA A 60 -21.25 3.49 -1.93
C ALA A 60 -20.02 3.84 -1.10
N GLN A 61 -20.04 4.99 -0.40
CA GLN A 61 -18.97 5.40 0.50
C GLN A 61 -18.82 4.45 1.69
N LEU A 62 -19.93 4.01 2.31
CA LEU A 62 -19.89 3.05 3.42
C LEU A 62 -19.29 1.71 2.99
N ILE A 63 -19.71 1.20 1.84
CA ILE A 63 -19.17 -0.04 1.26
C ILE A 63 -17.68 0.13 0.91
N GLY A 64 -17.30 1.27 0.34
CA GLY A 64 -15.90 1.58 0.04
C GLY A 64 -15.02 1.60 1.29
N ILE A 65 -15.49 2.23 2.37
CA ILE A 65 -14.78 2.29 3.65
C ILE A 65 -14.65 0.91 4.28
N SER A 66 -15.72 0.10 4.28
CA SER A 66 -15.68 -1.24 4.87
C SER A 66 -14.73 -2.18 4.12
N LEU A 67 -14.74 -2.14 2.78
CA LEU A 67 -13.80 -2.89 1.94
C LEU A 67 -12.35 -2.43 2.15
N LEU A 68 -12.12 -1.12 2.30
CA LEU A 68 -10.79 -0.58 2.59
C LEU A 68 -10.31 -1.04 3.98
N GLY A 69 -11.17 -1.02 4.99
CA GLY A 69 -10.89 -1.53 6.33
C GLY A 69 -10.48 -3.01 6.28
N LEU A 70 -11.27 -3.85 5.60
CA LEU A 70 -10.95 -5.27 5.43
C LEU A 70 -9.62 -5.46 4.68
N ARG A 71 -9.37 -4.69 3.62
CA ARG A 71 -8.09 -4.72 2.89
C ARG A 71 -6.92 -4.41 3.81
N VAL A 72 -7.01 -3.38 4.65
CA VAL A 72 -5.94 -3.01 5.59
C VAL A 72 -5.71 -4.14 6.61
N LEU A 73 -6.78 -4.72 7.14
CA LEU A 73 -6.71 -5.82 8.10
C LEU A 73 -6.07 -7.08 7.52
N LEU A 74 -6.29 -7.37 6.23
CA LEU A 74 -5.69 -8.54 5.57
C LEU A 74 -4.26 -8.29 5.08
N THR A 75 -4.00 -7.12 4.49
CA THR A 75 -2.70 -6.80 3.88
C THR A 75 -1.62 -6.51 4.91
N THR A 76 -1.98 -5.96 6.08
CA THR A 76 -0.98 -5.57 7.08
C THR A 76 -0.31 -6.77 7.74
N PRO A 77 -1.04 -7.77 8.29
CA PRO A 77 -0.43 -8.99 8.81
C PRO A 77 0.31 -9.77 7.72
N GLY A 78 -0.25 -9.86 6.50
CA GLY A 78 0.42 -10.50 5.38
C GLY A 78 1.77 -9.84 5.04
N GLY A 79 1.85 -8.51 5.12
CA GLY A 79 3.10 -7.77 4.93
C GLY A 79 4.14 -8.02 6.02
N VAL A 80 3.73 -8.07 7.29
CA VAL A 80 4.62 -8.35 8.44
C VAL A 80 5.09 -9.80 8.44
N LEU A 81 4.19 -10.74 8.15
CA LEU A 81 4.53 -12.15 7.99
C LEU A 81 5.50 -12.36 6.81
N SER A 82 5.29 -11.67 5.70
CA SER A 82 6.23 -11.71 4.57
C SER A 82 7.61 -11.18 4.98
N ASP A 83 7.67 -10.05 5.70
CA ASP A 83 8.93 -9.49 6.22
C ASP A 83 9.67 -10.49 7.11
N TYR A 84 8.94 -11.18 8.00
CA TYR A 84 9.49 -12.26 8.82
C TYR A 84 10.07 -13.38 7.96
N LEU A 85 9.28 -13.95 7.05
CA LEU A 85 9.68 -15.08 6.22
C LEU A 85 10.89 -14.77 5.32
N PHE A 86 10.96 -13.57 4.73
CA PHE A 86 12.08 -13.14 3.91
C PHE A 86 13.39 -13.02 4.71
N LYS A 87 13.32 -12.69 6.01
CA LYS A 87 14.47 -12.47 6.89
C LYS A 87 14.90 -13.73 7.63
N THR A 88 13.98 -14.61 8.03
CA THR A 88 14.31 -15.86 8.76
C THR A 88 14.76 -16.98 7.84
N THR A 89 14.24 -17.04 6.62
CA THR A 89 14.55 -18.13 5.70
C THR A 89 15.92 -17.92 5.04
N LYS A 90 16.87 -18.83 5.24
CA LYS A 90 18.24 -18.79 4.66
C LYS A 90 18.30 -18.98 3.13
N ARG A 91 17.18 -19.11 2.45
CA ARG A 91 17.11 -19.36 1.00
C ARG A 91 17.52 -18.11 0.19
N PRO A 92 18.10 -18.28 -1.00
CA PRO A 92 18.41 -17.15 -1.86
C PRO A 92 17.13 -16.40 -2.29
N PHE A 93 17.27 -15.10 -2.51
CA PHE A 93 16.11 -14.20 -2.75
C PHE A 93 15.27 -14.62 -3.95
N TYR A 94 15.88 -15.03 -5.05
CA TYR A 94 15.15 -15.40 -6.26
C TYR A 94 14.18 -16.58 -6.03
N ILE A 95 14.52 -17.52 -5.13
CA ILE A 95 13.62 -18.64 -4.77
C ILE A 95 12.43 -18.12 -3.96
N GLN A 96 12.68 -17.27 -2.96
CA GLN A 96 11.60 -16.68 -2.14
C GLN A 96 10.67 -15.79 -2.99
N LEU A 97 11.24 -15.07 -3.94
CA LEU A 97 10.49 -14.28 -4.90
C LEU A 97 9.62 -15.17 -5.81
N ALA A 98 10.19 -16.24 -6.37
CA ALA A 98 9.46 -17.18 -7.21
C ALA A 98 8.29 -17.84 -6.44
N GLN A 99 8.52 -18.25 -5.19
CA GLN A 99 7.46 -18.78 -4.32
C GLN A 99 6.34 -17.76 -4.08
N THR A 100 6.70 -16.50 -3.82
CA THR A 100 5.74 -15.42 -3.62
C THR A 100 4.91 -15.14 -4.87
N MET A 101 5.58 -15.11 -6.03
CA MET A 101 4.92 -14.90 -7.33
C MET A 101 4.00 -16.06 -7.68
N TRP A 102 4.42 -17.30 -7.41
CA TRP A 102 3.58 -18.47 -7.61
C TRP A 102 2.34 -18.45 -6.73
N SER A 103 2.46 -18.15 -5.44
CA SER A 103 1.30 -18.02 -4.54
C SER A 103 0.34 -16.92 -5.00
N THR A 104 0.88 -15.80 -5.49
CA THR A 104 0.08 -14.71 -6.04
C THR A 104 -0.66 -15.15 -7.30
N ALA A 105 0.04 -15.79 -8.23
CA ALA A 105 -0.55 -16.31 -9.47
C ALA A 105 -1.64 -17.36 -9.19
N ALA A 106 -1.39 -18.28 -8.26
CA ALA A 106 -2.35 -19.29 -7.84
C ALA A 106 -3.61 -18.65 -7.23
N ALA A 107 -3.45 -17.67 -6.32
CA ALA A 107 -4.58 -16.94 -5.74
C ALA A 107 -5.39 -16.19 -6.81
N SER A 108 -4.72 -15.52 -7.75
CA SER A 108 -5.36 -14.85 -8.88
C SER A 108 -6.11 -15.84 -9.80
N MET A 109 -5.54 -17.02 -10.05
CA MET A 109 -6.17 -18.06 -10.84
C MET A 109 -7.45 -18.59 -10.17
N VAL A 110 -7.41 -18.84 -8.85
CA VAL A 110 -8.60 -19.23 -8.08
C VAL A 110 -9.70 -18.17 -8.18
N MET A 111 -9.35 -16.90 -8.02
CA MET A 111 -10.33 -15.81 -8.18
C MET A 111 -10.90 -15.74 -9.59
N THR A 112 -10.07 -15.96 -10.61
CA THR A 112 -10.50 -16.01 -12.01
C THR A 112 -11.47 -17.17 -12.24
N LEU A 113 -11.20 -18.34 -11.69
CA LEU A 113 -12.08 -19.52 -11.77
C LEU A 113 -13.43 -19.28 -11.06
N ILE A 114 -13.42 -18.63 -9.90
CA ILE A 114 -14.65 -18.26 -9.19
C ILE A 114 -15.51 -17.32 -10.04
N GLN A 115 -14.89 -16.32 -10.67
CA GLN A 115 -15.62 -15.40 -11.56
C GLN A 115 -16.07 -16.07 -12.86
N PHE A 116 -15.27 -17.01 -13.39
CA PHE A 116 -15.65 -17.84 -14.52
C PHE A 116 -16.89 -18.68 -14.22
N TRP A 117 -16.95 -19.29 -13.04
CA TRP A 117 -18.09 -20.10 -12.62
C TRP A 117 -19.36 -19.26 -12.36
N LYS A 118 -19.21 -17.99 -11.95
CA LYS A 118 -20.33 -17.05 -11.76
C LYS A 118 -20.89 -16.45 -13.05
N GLY A 119 -20.34 -16.79 -14.22
CA GLY A 119 -20.96 -16.56 -15.53
C GLY A 119 -20.46 -15.34 -16.32
N ASP A 120 -19.81 -14.36 -15.69
CA ASP A 120 -19.39 -13.12 -16.39
C ASP A 120 -18.22 -13.31 -17.37
N LEU A 121 -17.35 -14.30 -17.14
CA LEU A 121 -16.21 -14.60 -18.03
C LEU A 121 -16.48 -15.66 -19.08
N TRP A 122 -17.59 -16.41 -18.97
CA TRP A 122 -17.85 -17.56 -19.85
C TRP A 122 -18.12 -17.13 -21.30
N SER A 123 -18.72 -15.97 -21.49
CA SER A 123 -19.04 -15.41 -22.81
C SER A 123 -17.89 -14.62 -23.47
N LYS A 124 -16.94 -14.10 -22.66
CA LYS A 124 -15.84 -13.24 -23.14
C LYS A 124 -14.48 -13.96 -23.21
N GLY A 125 -14.32 -15.08 -22.50
CA GLY A 125 -13.05 -15.79 -22.37
C GLY A 125 -12.08 -15.10 -21.39
N VAL A 126 -11.02 -15.81 -20.99
CA VAL A 126 -10.05 -15.36 -19.96
C VAL A 126 -9.35 -14.04 -20.34
N PHE A 127 -9.27 -13.73 -21.63
CA PHE A 127 -8.64 -12.52 -22.17
C PHE A 127 -9.64 -11.48 -22.70
N GLY A 128 -10.95 -11.68 -22.52
CA GLY A 128 -11.98 -10.83 -23.11
C GLY A 128 -12.38 -9.58 -22.32
N GLY A 129 -11.70 -9.28 -21.20
CA GLY A 129 -11.95 -8.08 -20.39
C GLY A 129 -13.33 -8.04 -19.70
N ILE A 130 -13.36 -7.77 -18.40
CA ILE A 130 -14.63 -7.73 -17.64
C ILE A 130 -15.36 -6.39 -17.87
N ASP A 131 -14.61 -5.29 -17.94
CA ASP A 131 -15.14 -3.93 -18.10
C ASP A 131 -14.18 -3.09 -18.97
N CYS A 132 -14.73 -2.37 -19.94
CA CYS A 132 -13.96 -1.76 -21.03
C CYS A 132 -13.93 -0.24 -20.90
N GLY A 133 -14.61 0.33 -19.88
CA GLY A 133 -14.65 1.77 -19.65
C GLY A 133 -15.08 2.58 -20.87
N GLY A 134 -15.85 1.97 -21.79
CA GLY A 134 -16.29 2.57 -23.05
C GLY A 134 -15.33 2.44 -24.25
N VAL A 135 -14.24 1.67 -24.17
CA VAL A 135 -13.28 1.47 -25.28
C VAL A 135 -13.37 0.04 -25.81
N GLU A 136 -13.94 -0.13 -27.01
CA GLU A 136 -14.01 -1.42 -27.72
C GLU A 136 -12.83 -1.58 -28.70
N PRO A 137 -12.28 -2.80 -28.90
CA PRO A 137 -12.72 -4.07 -28.32
C PRO A 137 -12.27 -4.27 -26.87
N CYS A 138 -13.17 -4.87 -26.08
CA CYS A 138 -12.95 -5.39 -24.74
C CYS A 138 -11.91 -6.51 -24.78
N GLY A 139 -10.64 -6.17 -24.62
CA GLY A 139 -9.57 -7.15 -24.70
C GLY A 139 -8.28 -6.64 -24.07
N TRP A 140 -7.29 -7.53 -24.04
CA TRP A 140 -5.95 -7.17 -23.59
C TRP A 140 -5.31 -6.20 -24.57
N SER A 141 -5.41 -4.91 -24.27
CA SER A 141 -4.66 -3.89 -24.98
C SER A 141 -3.19 -3.88 -24.51
N GLY A 142 -2.31 -3.26 -25.30
CA GLY A 142 -0.91 -3.04 -24.88
C GLY A 142 -0.80 -2.31 -23.53
N ARG A 143 -1.81 -1.50 -23.16
CA ARG A 143 -1.91 -0.86 -21.84
C ARG A 143 -2.10 -1.88 -20.72
N VAL A 144 -2.95 -2.90 -20.93
CA VAL A 144 -3.16 -3.98 -19.95
C VAL A 144 -1.87 -4.77 -19.75
N ILE A 145 -1.21 -5.16 -20.85
CA ILE A 145 0.06 -5.89 -20.79
C ILE A 145 1.11 -5.07 -20.04
N PHE A 146 1.24 -3.78 -20.35
CA PHE A 146 2.14 -2.87 -19.65
C PHE A 146 1.81 -2.78 -18.15
N LEU A 147 0.53 -2.61 -17.79
CA LEU A 147 0.09 -2.54 -16.40
C LEU A 147 0.37 -3.86 -15.65
N THR A 148 0.17 -5.01 -16.29
CA THR A 148 0.49 -6.32 -15.70
C THR A 148 1.99 -6.47 -15.47
N ALA A 149 2.82 -6.14 -16.45
CA ALA A 149 4.27 -6.19 -16.33
C ALA A 149 4.78 -5.20 -15.25
N TRP A 150 4.23 -3.98 -15.23
CA TRP A 150 4.53 -2.97 -14.23
C TRP A 150 4.13 -3.43 -12.81
N TYR A 151 2.98 -4.08 -12.66
CA TYR A 151 2.53 -4.62 -11.39
C TYR A 151 3.43 -5.76 -10.90
N ALA A 152 3.86 -6.65 -11.79
CA ALA A 152 4.82 -7.71 -11.47
C ALA A 152 6.18 -7.13 -11.03
N LEU A 153 6.67 -6.09 -11.74
CA LEU A 153 7.90 -5.39 -11.37
C LEU A 153 7.75 -4.71 -10.00
N ARG A 154 6.67 -3.95 -9.78
CA ARG A 154 6.37 -3.30 -8.49
C ARG A 154 6.35 -4.32 -7.35
N THR A 155 5.74 -5.48 -7.58
CA THR A 155 5.68 -6.57 -6.58
C THR A 155 7.07 -7.11 -6.28
N SER A 156 7.90 -7.31 -7.31
CA SER A 156 9.29 -7.76 -7.15
C SER A 156 10.13 -6.76 -6.35
N VAL A 157 10.00 -5.47 -6.65
CA VAL A 157 10.67 -4.39 -5.91
C VAL A 157 10.18 -4.35 -4.47
N ASN A 158 8.88 -4.51 -4.22
CA ASN A 158 8.33 -4.57 -2.86
C ASN A 158 8.89 -5.76 -2.06
N CYS A 159 9.02 -6.94 -2.67
CA CYS A 159 9.65 -8.09 -2.02
C CYS A 159 11.15 -7.83 -1.72
N LEU A 160 11.86 -7.15 -2.64
CA LEU A 160 13.24 -6.75 -2.44
C LEU A 160 13.37 -5.77 -1.27
N LEU A 161 12.48 -4.79 -1.19
CA LEU A 161 12.40 -3.83 -0.09
C LEU A 161 12.12 -4.53 1.23
N LEU A 162 11.21 -5.50 1.29
CA LEU A 162 10.95 -6.28 2.52
C LEU A 162 12.14 -7.14 2.93
N LYS A 163 12.94 -7.62 1.97
CA LYS A 163 14.15 -8.38 2.30
C LYS A 163 15.27 -7.50 2.86
N ARG A 164 15.41 -6.27 2.36
CA ARG A 164 16.52 -5.37 2.70
C ARG A 164 16.17 -4.32 3.76
N LEU A 165 14.91 -3.92 3.82
CA LEU A 165 14.35 -2.87 4.68
C LEU A 165 13.19 -3.45 5.49
N ASP A 166 12.59 -2.63 6.35
CA ASP A 166 11.42 -3.02 7.15
C ASP A 166 10.10 -2.72 6.45
N ALA A 167 9.04 -3.41 6.88
CA ALA A 167 7.66 -3.15 6.41
C ALA A 167 7.22 -1.68 6.59
N VAL A 168 7.83 -0.94 7.53
CA VAL A 168 7.58 0.50 7.71
C VAL A 168 8.11 1.32 6.53
N TRP A 169 9.30 0.99 6.01
CA TRP A 169 9.89 1.65 4.84
C TRP A 169 9.06 1.46 3.58
N LYS A 170 8.42 0.28 3.44
CA LYS A 170 7.44 0.05 2.36
C LYS A 170 6.28 1.06 2.45
N GLY A 171 5.75 1.31 3.65
CA GLY A 171 4.69 2.29 3.84
C GLY A 171 5.11 3.72 3.48
N ILE A 172 6.35 4.10 3.81
CA ILE A 172 6.93 5.40 3.44
C ILE A 172 7.07 5.49 1.91
N ALA A 173 7.59 4.44 1.26
CA ALA A 173 7.74 4.39 -0.19
C ALA A 173 6.38 4.52 -0.92
N ASP A 174 5.34 3.82 -0.45
CA ASP A 174 3.99 3.96 -1.02
C ASP A 174 3.42 5.38 -0.81
N THR A 175 3.73 6.01 0.32
CA THR A 175 3.32 7.40 0.60
C THR A 175 4.00 8.37 -0.37
N VAL A 176 5.32 8.26 -0.54
CA VAL A 176 6.10 9.07 -1.49
C VAL A 176 5.65 8.83 -2.92
N ALA A 177 5.35 7.59 -3.31
CA ALA A 177 4.82 7.28 -4.64
C ALA A 177 3.49 7.99 -4.91
N THR A 178 2.61 8.10 -3.89
CA THR A 178 1.34 8.83 -4.00
C THR A 178 1.57 10.32 -4.26
N LEU A 179 2.62 10.91 -3.67
CA LEU A 179 3.01 12.30 -3.95
C LEU A 179 3.43 12.49 -5.41
N PHE A 180 4.26 11.57 -5.94
CA PHE A 180 4.69 11.63 -7.33
C PHE A 180 3.50 11.51 -8.28
N VAL A 181 2.53 10.63 -8.00
CA VAL A 181 1.31 10.51 -8.82
C VAL A 181 0.58 11.85 -8.92
N PHE A 182 0.43 12.57 -7.81
CA PHE A 182 -0.19 13.91 -7.82
C PHE A 182 0.61 14.91 -8.66
N ILE A 183 1.94 14.95 -8.51
CA ILE A 183 2.80 15.85 -9.28
C ILE A 183 2.70 15.54 -10.77
N TYR A 184 2.72 14.25 -11.15
CA TYR A 184 2.59 13.82 -12.54
C TYR A 184 1.21 14.15 -13.12
N ALA A 185 0.14 13.98 -12.35
CA ALA A 185 -1.23 14.33 -12.76
C ALA A 185 -1.33 15.82 -13.14
N VAL A 186 -0.78 16.71 -12.32
CA VAL A 186 -0.83 18.16 -12.58
C VAL A 186 0.14 18.58 -13.69
N THR A 187 1.39 18.08 -13.68
CA THR A 187 2.46 18.58 -14.56
C THR A 187 2.45 17.96 -15.96
N ILE A 188 2.20 16.66 -16.07
CA ILE A 188 2.27 15.93 -17.35
C ILE A 188 0.89 15.79 -17.98
N PHE A 189 -0.11 15.41 -17.19
CA PHE A 189 -1.46 15.17 -17.70
C PHE A 189 -2.30 16.45 -17.80
N GLY A 190 -1.79 17.56 -17.27
CA GLY A 190 -2.47 18.86 -17.34
C GLY A 190 -3.81 18.88 -16.62
N GLU A 191 -4.02 17.99 -15.65
CA GLU A 191 -5.23 18.00 -14.85
C GLU A 191 -5.35 19.33 -14.11
N LYS A 192 -6.52 19.96 -14.22
CA LYS A 192 -6.74 21.26 -13.57
C LYS A 192 -6.58 21.08 -12.06
N PRO A 193 -5.69 21.84 -11.42
CA PRO A 193 -5.58 21.83 -9.98
C PRO A 193 -6.96 22.17 -9.38
N GLY A 194 -7.57 21.23 -8.66
CA GLY A 194 -8.86 21.42 -8.01
C GLY A 194 -8.88 22.58 -6.99
N PRO A 195 -10.04 22.95 -6.43
CA PRO A 195 -10.21 24.17 -5.61
C PRO A 195 -9.44 24.21 -4.28
N ALA A 196 -8.63 23.20 -3.98
CA ALA A 196 -7.88 23.06 -2.73
C ALA A 196 -6.41 22.67 -2.96
N VAL A 197 -5.83 23.08 -4.09
CA VAL A 197 -4.45 22.73 -4.44
C VAL A 197 -3.42 23.34 -3.51
N ASP A 198 -3.60 24.57 -3.04
CA ASP A 198 -2.65 25.18 -2.11
C ASP A 198 -2.54 24.35 -0.82
N LEU A 199 -3.67 23.89 -0.30
CA LEU A 199 -3.72 23.04 0.89
C LEU A 199 -3.17 21.64 0.60
N LYS A 200 -3.44 21.06 -0.58
CA LYS A 200 -2.82 19.80 -1.00
C LYS A 200 -1.31 19.92 -1.08
N VAL A 201 -0.78 20.97 -1.70
CA VAL A 201 0.67 21.21 -1.82
C VAL A 201 1.29 21.39 -0.43
N ALA A 202 0.65 22.13 0.47
CA ALA A 202 1.11 22.27 1.85
C ALA A 202 1.16 20.92 2.60
N LEU A 203 0.14 20.08 2.44
CA LEU A 203 0.12 18.73 3.03
C LEU A 203 1.22 17.84 2.44
N ILE A 204 1.48 17.92 1.13
CA ILE A 204 2.55 17.19 0.45
C ILE A 204 3.92 17.59 1.01
N LEU A 205 4.18 18.89 1.15
CA LEU A 205 5.41 19.40 1.77
C LEU A 205 5.54 18.93 3.22
N GLY A 206 4.44 18.94 3.97
CA GLY A 206 4.39 18.38 5.33
C GLY A 206 4.77 16.90 5.38
N ILE A 207 4.26 16.08 4.47
CA ILE A 207 4.63 14.66 4.35
C ILE A 207 6.14 14.53 4.07
N ILE A 208 6.69 15.31 3.14
CA ILE A 208 8.12 15.27 2.80
C ILE A 208 8.97 15.58 4.04
N ILE A 209 8.64 16.64 4.78
CA ILE A 209 9.37 17.03 6.00
C ILE A 209 9.31 15.92 7.05
N VAL A 210 8.13 15.35 7.31
CA VAL A 210 7.97 14.28 8.30
C VAL A 210 8.70 13.00 7.88
N VAL A 211 8.70 12.66 6.58
CA VAL A 211 9.46 11.53 6.04
C VAL A 211 10.96 11.76 6.19
N ILE A 212 11.47 12.95 5.83
CA ILE A 212 12.90 13.28 6.02
C ILE A 212 13.27 13.21 7.50
N ALA A 213 12.47 13.79 8.38
CA ALA A 213 12.68 13.70 9.82
C ALA A 213 12.71 12.24 10.28
N TYR A 214 11.80 11.39 9.80
CA TYR A 214 11.79 9.96 10.11
C TYR A 214 13.09 9.27 9.66
N VAL A 215 13.53 9.52 8.43
CA VAL A 215 14.78 8.96 7.91
C VAL A 215 15.97 9.39 8.78
N LEU A 216 16.08 10.67 9.11
CA LEU A 216 17.16 11.19 9.96
C LEU A 216 17.16 10.53 11.35
N THR A 217 15.99 10.32 11.95
CA THR A 217 15.89 9.62 13.25
C THR A 217 16.29 8.16 13.19
N LYS A 218 16.21 7.51 12.02
CA LYS A 218 16.66 6.12 11.83
C LYS A 218 18.15 6.03 11.49
N VAL A 219 18.70 7.00 10.76
CA VAL A 219 20.14 7.05 10.42
C VAL A 219 21.00 7.36 11.65
N ASN A 220 20.50 8.17 12.58
CA ASN A 220 21.22 8.57 13.79
C ASN A 220 21.21 7.52 14.93
N VAL A 221 20.54 6.38 14.78
CA VAL A 221 20.64 5.28 15.74
C VAL A 221 21.90 4.47 15.43
N PRO A 222 22.92 4.43 16.30
CA PRO A 222 24.14 3.70 16.01
C PRO A 222 23.84 2.20 15.85
N LYS A 223 24.18 1.63 14.67
CA LYS A 223 24.00 0.20 14.29
C LYS A 223 24.47 -0.83 15.33
N LYS A 224 25.33 -0.44 16.28
CA LYS A 224 25.79 -1.30 17.37
C LYS A 224 24.66 -1.72 18.32
N GLU A 225 23.67 -0.86 18.58
CA GLU A 225 22.57 -1.17 19.50
C GLU A 225 21.56 -2.14 18.88
N GLU A 226 21.18 -1.96 17.60
CA GLU A 226 20.26 -2.88 16.91
C GLU A 226 20.87 -4.28 16.75
N SER A 227 22.18 -4.38 16.52
CA SER A 227 22.89 -5.66 16.40
C SER A 227 23.01 -6.38 17.76
N GLN A 228 23.27 -5.63 18.84
CA GLN A 228 23.33 -6.19 20.20
C GLN A 228 21.95 -6.63 20.70
N GLN A 229 20.88 -5.89 20.41
CA GLN A 229 19.52 -6.29 20.77
C GLN A 229 19.04 -7.52 19.98
N GLN A 230 19.37 -7.63 18.69
CA GLN A 230 19.07 -8.83 17.90
C GLN A 230 19.85 -10.05 18.39
N GLN A 231 21.13 -9.89 18.75
CA GLN A 231 21.93 -10.97 19.34
C GLN A 231 21.41 -11.39 20.72
N GLN A 232 21.00 -10.44 21.57
CA GLN A 232 20.40 -10.75 22.88
C GLN A 232 19.05 -11.46 22.74
N GLN A 233 18.20 -11.09 21.77
CA GLN A 233 16.94 -11.78 21.51
C GLN A 233 17.18 -13.22 21.01
N GLN A 234 18.09 -13.42 20.06
CA GLN A 234 18.44 -14.77 19.60
C GLN A 234 19.04 -15.65 20.72
N GLN A 235 19.83 -15.06 21.62
CA GLN A 235 20.35 -15.76 22.79
C GLN A 235 19.27 -16.07 23.84
N GLN A 236 18.22 -15.27 23.95
CA GLN A 236 17.09 -15.56 24.85
C GLN A 236 16.18 -16.66 24.30
N GLU A 237 15.97 -16.72 22.98
CA GLU A 237 15.21 -17.82 22.36
C GLU A 237 15.97 -19.14 22.44
N ALA A 238 17.29 -19.15 22.17
CA ALA A 238 18.13 -20.34 22.28
C ALA A 238 18.29 -20.89 23.71
N LYS A 239 17.93 -20.11 24.74
CA LYS A 239 17.93 -20.55 26.16
C LYS A 239 16.59 -21.12 26.62
N LYS A 240 15.54 -21.00 25.80
CA LYS A 240 14.19 -21.53 26.10
C LYS A 240 13.93 -22.90 25.48
N GLU A 241 14.78 -23.33 24.55
CA GLU A 241 14.87 -24.71 24.04
C GLU A 241 15.80 -25.55 24.92
#